data_AF-A0A965J1R7-F1
#
_entry.id   AF-A0A965J1R7-F1
#
_cell.length_a   1.000
_cell.length_b   1.000
_cell.length_c   1.000
_cell.angle_alpha   90.00
_cell.angle_beta   90.00
_cell.angle_gamma   90.00
#
_symmetry.space_group_name_H-M   'P 1'
#
loop_
_entity.id
_entity.type
_entity.pdbx_description
1 polymer ?
#
loop_
_entity_poly.entity_id
_entity_poly.type
_entity_poly.pdbx_seq_one_letter_code
_entity_poly.pdbx_strand_id
1 'polypeptide(L)'
;MAKISFLLILISLLVACKKAEDRTCWKGRGKELTKEIPMDGIESLKLGKNIRFVLIQDSKNKVVIKTGENLINFIQLTTLNKELEIQNENDCHFLRYGNNEVLVELHFTAIRKIY
;
A
#
# COMPACT_ATOMS: atom_id res chain seq x y z
N MET A 1 -1.54 -37.62 -29.60
CA MET A 1 -2.47 -36.49 -29.34
C MET A 1 -2.53 -36.10 -27.86
N ALA A 2 -2.76 -37.03 -26.91
CA ALA A 2 -2.82 -36.72 -25.48
C ALA A 2 -1.57 -36.02 -24.89
N LYS A 3 -0.35 -36.41 -25.31
CA LYS A 3 0.90 -35.78 -24.86
C LYS A 3 1.05 -34.31 -25.27
N ILE A 4 0.54 -33.95 -26.46
CA ILE A 4 0.58 -32.56 -26.97
C ILE A 4 -0.48 -31.71 -26.25
N SER A 5 -1.65 -32.29 -25.96
CA SER A 5 -2.68 -31.63 -25.15
C SER A 5 -2.18 -31.32 -23.73
N PHE A 6 -1.50 -32.26 -23.08
CA PHE A 6 -0.90 -32.06 -21.76
C PHE A 6 0.18 -30.95 -21.76
N LEU A 7 1.01 -30.90 -22.81
CA LEU A 7 2.03 -29.87 -22.97
C LEU A 7 1.42 -28.47 -23.17
N LEU A 8 0.33 -28.37 -23.94
CA LEU A 8 -0.39 -27.11 -24.15
C LEU A 8 -1.07 -26.62 -22.87
N ILE A 9 -1.63 -27.54 -22.05
CA ILE A 9 -2.17 -27.20 -20.73
C ILE A 9 -1.06 -26.69 -19.81
N LEU A 10 0.10 -27.34 -19.79
CA LEU A 10 1.25 -26.91 -18.98
C LEU A 10 1.79 -25.53 -19.41
N ILE A 11 1.82 -25.25 -20.72
CA ILE A 11 2.23 -23.94 -21.25
C ILE A 11 1.19 -22.86 -20.89
N SER A 12 -0.10 -23.18 -20.92
CA SER A 12 -1.15 -22.21 -20.57
C SER A 12 -1.09 -21.75 -19.10
N LEU A 13 -0.62 -22.62 -18.19
CA LEU A 13 -0.40 -22.29 -16.78
C LEU A 13 0.78 -21.32 -16.55
N LEU A 14 1.72 -21.21 -17.50
CA LEU A 14 2.88 -20.31 -17.40
C LEU A 14 2.56 -18.87 -17.82
N VAL A 15 1.42 -18.62 -18.49
CA VAL A 15 1.07 -17.28 -19.02
C VAL A 15 0.27 -16.43 -18.03
N ALA A 16 -0.18 -16.99 -16.89
CA ALA A 16 -1.00 -16.29 -15.89
C ALA A 16 -0.22 -15.33 -14.96
N CYS A 17 0.86 -14.72 -15.44
CA CYS A 17 1.77 -13.91 -14.65
C CYS A 17 1.32 -12.44 -14.61
N LYS A 18 0.73 -11.97 -13.50
CA LYS A 18 0.48 -10.54 -13.25
C LYS A 18 1.79 -9.78 -13.06
N LYS A 19 1.85 -8.45 -13.21
CA LYS A 19 3.05 -7.68 -12.79
C LYS A 19 3.26 -7.81 -11.28
N ALA A 20 4.50 -7.67 -10.81
CA ALA A 20 4.81 -7.80 -9.38
C ALA A 20 4.00 -6.82 -8.50
N GLU A 21 3.82 -5.59 -8.97
CA GLU A 21 3.03 -4.52 -8.34
C GLU A 21 1.52 -4.82 -8.22
N ASP A 22 0.99 -5.76 -9.02
CA ASP A 22 -0.44 -6.11 -9.04
C ASP A 22 -0.75 -7.41 -8.26
N ARG A 23 0.27 -8.09 -7.73
CA ARG A 23 0.12 -9.34 -6.98
C ARG A 23 0.02 -9.04 -5.50
N THR A 24 -1.00 -9.53 -4.81
CA THR A 24 -1.07 -9.44 -3.33
C THR A 24 0.03 -10.29 -2.68
N CYS A 25 0.28 -11.51 -3.17
CA CYS A 25 1.29 -12.42 -2.63
C CYS A 25 2.45 -12.73 -3.61
N TRP A 26 3.54 -13.30 -3.09
CA TRP A 26 4.74 -13.67 -3.87
C TRP A 26 5.31 -12.51 -4.72
N LYS A 27 5.63 -11.40 -4.05
CA LYS A 27 6.35 -10.26 -4.62
C LYS A 27 7.46 -9.81 -3.67
N GLY A 28 8.56 -9.31 -4.21
CA GLY A 28 9.52 -8.55 -3.41
C GLY A 28 9.04 -7.11 -3.24
N ARG A 29 9.60 -6.38 -2.27
CA ARG A 29 9.33 -4.94 -2.08
C ARG A 29 9.66 -4.12 -3.34
N GLY A 30 10.69 -4.51 -4.09
CA GLY A 30 11.22 -3.72 -5.19
C GLY A 30 12.04 -2.53 -4.69
N LYS A 31 12.32 -1.57 -5.57
CA LYS A 31 13.07 -0.36 -5.21
C LYS A 31 12.28 0.52 -4.25
N GLU A 32 12.99 1.24 -3.38
CA GLU A 32 12.37 2.22 -2.51
C GLU A 32 11.80 3.39 -3.31
N LEU A 33 10.57 3.77 -2.98
CA LEU A 33 9.79 4.82 -3.62
C LEU A 33 9.19 5.72 -2.53
N THR A 34 9.25 7.02 -2.77
CA THR A 34 8.57 8.03 -1.95
C THR A 34 7.50 8.72 -2.78
N LYS A 35 6.28 8.82 -2.23
CA LYS A 35 5.15 9.53 -2.85
C LYS A 35 4.61 10.57 -1.89
N GLU A 36 4.69 11.84 -2.28
CA GLU A 36 4.10 12.95 -1.54
C GLU A 36 2.75 13.32 -2.14
N ILE A 37 1.73 13.46 -1.29
CA ILE A 37 0.37 13.80 -1.69
C ILE A 37 -0.11 14.96 -0.82
N PRO A 38 -0.34 16.16 -1.39
CA PRO A 38 -0.92 17.28 -0.66
C PRO A 38 -2.37 16.96 -0.26
N MET A 39 -2.80 17.44 0.90
CA MET A 39 -4.15 17.21 1.41
C MET A 39 -4.79 18.53 1.84
N ASP A 40 -6.10 18.62 1.63
CA ASP A 40 -6.90 19.71 2.18
C ASP A 40 -7.42 19.33 3.57
N GLY A 41 -7.54 20.34 4.45
CA GLY A 41 -8.01 20.28 5.84
C GLY A 41 -8.39 18.90 6.40
N ILE A 42 -7.48 18.28 7.14
CA ILE A 42 -7.72 17.02 7.87
C ILE A 42 -8.14 17.35 9.30
N GLU A 43 -9.21 16.73 9.81
CA GLU A 43 -9.66 16.90 11.20
C GLU A 43 -9.59 15.59 11.99
N SER A 44 -9.79 14.44 11.34
CA SER A 44 -9.66 13.12 11.95
C SER A 44 -8.82 12.16 11.12
N LEU A 45 -8.16 11.24 11.82
CA LEU A 45 -7.35 10.18 11.22
C LEU A 45 -7.90 8.80 11.58
N LYS A 46 -7.97 7.91 10.60
CA LYS A 46 -8.23 6.48 10.80
C LYS A 46 -7.05 5.68 10.26
N LEU A 47 -6.28 5.08 11.17
CA LEU A 47 -4.97 4.49 10.88
C LEU A 47 -5.06 2.98 10.69
N GLY A 48 -4.78 2.51 9.48
CA GLY A 48 -4.80 1.10 9.14
C GLY A 48 -3.64 0.30 9.76
N LYS A 49 -3.86 -1.01 9.87
CA LYS A 49 -2.84 -1.97 10.32
C LYS A 49 -1.67 -2.10 9.32
N ASN A 50 -0.55 -2.65 9.78
CA ASN A 50 0.63 -2.97 8.96
C ASN A 50 1.23 -1.76 8.22
N ILE A 51 1.12 -0.59 8.83
CA ILE A 51 1.74 0.67 8.38
C ILE A 51 2.42 1.28 9.61
N ARG A 52 3.64 1.77 9.46
CA ARG A 52 4.26 2.63 10.46
C ARG A 52 3.87 4.07 10.18
N PHE A 53 3.25 4.73 11.15
CA PHE A 53 2.88 6.13 11.04
C PHE A 53 3.84 7.02 11.82
N VAL A 54 4.24 8.14 11.22
CA VAL A 54 4.95 9.23 11.88
C VAL A 54 4.07 10.46 11.76
N LEU A 55 3.60 10.97 12.90
CA LEU A 55 2.73 12.13 12.98
C LEU A 55 3.58 13.39 13.22
N ILE A 56 3.50 14.36 12.30
CA ILE A 56 4.33 15.57 12.30
C ILE A 56 3.40 16.79 12.27
N GLN A 57 3.49 17.63 13.28
CA GLN A 57 2.81 18.92 13.23
C GLN A 57 3.61 19.88 12.34
N ASP A 58 2.96 20.43 11.31
CA ASP A 58 3.57 21.25 10.27
C ASP A 58 2.63 22.40 9.87
N SER A 59 3.15 23.36 9.13
CA SER A 59 2.42 24.47 8.52
C SER A 59 1.49 24.04 7.37
N LYS A 60 1.64 22.82 6.84
CA LYS A 60 0.91 22.31 5.67
C LYS A 60 0.43 20.88 5.91
N ASN A 61 -0.71 20.55 5.30
CA ASN A 61 -1.26 19.20 5.33
C ASN A 61 -0.75 18.39 4.14
N LYS A 62 -0.06 17.28 4.42
CA LYS A 62 0.39 16.35 3.38
C LYS A 62 0.64 14.95 3.93
N VAL A 63 0.59 13.97 3.04
CA VAL A 63 0.95 12.58 3.32
C VAL A 63 2.19 12.23 2.50
N VAL A 64 3.22 11.70 3.16
CA VAL A 64 4.44 11.19 2.50
C VAL A 64 4.51 9.68 2.74
N ILE A 65 4.36 8.90 1.68
CA ILE A 65 4.39 7.44 1.72
C ILE A 65 5.75 6.97 1.26
N LYS A 66 6.48 6.26 2.12
CA LYS A 66 7.80 5.67 1.86
C LYS A 66 7.67 4.14 1.91
N THR A 67 7.77 3.50 0.75
CA THR A 67 7.58 2.06 0.62
C THR A 67 8.33 1.51 -0.60
N GLY A 68 8.11 0.25 -0.98
CA GLY A 68 8.61 -0.28 -2.24
C GLY A 68 7.71 0.00 -3.43
N GLU A 69 8.28 0.06 -4.64
CA GLU A 69 7.53 0.23 -5.89
C GLU A 69 6.43 -0.83 -6.08
N ASN A 70 6.65 -2.07 -5.62
CA ASN A 70 5.65 -3.14 -5.73
C ASN A 70 4.58 -3.10 -4.62
N LEU A 71 4.74 -2.22 -3.62
CA LEU A 71 3.85 -2.11 -2.46
C LEU A 71 2.98 -0.85 -2.50
N ILE A 72 3.42 0.20 -3.19
CA ILE A 72 2.76 1.51 -3.18
C ILE A 72 1.30 1.45 -3.63
N ASN A 73 0.97 0.57 -4.58
CA ASN A 73 -0.38 0.43 -5.12
C ASN A 73 -1.38 -0.17 -4.13
N PHE A 74 -0.90 -0.78 -3.04
CA PHE A 74 -1.74 -1.34 -1.97
C PHE A 74 -2.02 -0.33 -0.85
N ILE A 75 -1.42 0.87 -0.89
CA ILE A 75 -1.67 1.91 0.10
C ILE A 75 -2.83 2.78 -0.38
N GLN A 76 -4.00 2.57 0.23
CA GLN A 76 -5.20 3.30 -0.11
C GLN A 76 -5.40 4.48 0.84
N LEU A 77 -5.64 5.66 0.25
CA LEU A 77 -6.00 6.87 0.98
C LEU A 77 -7.41 7.25 0.58
N THR A 78 -8.30 7.35 1.56
CA THR A 78 -9.69 7.76 1.38
C THR A 78 -9.97 8.97 2.25
N THR A 79 -10.52 10.03 1.65
CA THR A 79 -10.90 11.24 2.38
C THR A 79 -12.41 11.41 2.30
N LEU A 80 -13.08 11.42 3.46
CA LEU A 80 -14.51 11.68 3.57
C LEU A 80 -14.78 12.57 4.77
N ASN A 81 -15.52 13.67 4.59
CA ASN A 81 -15.89 14.59 5.68
C ASN A 81 -14.70 15.08 6.54
N LYS A 82 -13.54 15.34 5.93
CA LYS A 82 -12.27 15.70 6.59
C LYS A 82 -11.67 14.61 7.51
N GLU A 83 -12.19 13.39 7.41
CA GLU A 83 -11.53 12.20 7.92
C GLU A 83 -10.62 11.62 6.85
N LEU A 84 -9.34 11.45 7.17
CA LEU A 84 -8.37 10.75 6.33
C LEU A 84 -8.21 9.32 6.85
N GLU A 85 -8.63 8.36 6.04
CA GLU A 85 -8.45 6.94 6.27
C GLU A 85 -7.31 6.41 5.39
N ILE A 86 -6.38 5.68 6.02
CA ILE A 86 -5.21 5.11 5.35
C ILE A 86 -5.18 3.62 5.63
N GLN A 87 -5.32 2.81 4.57
CA GLN A 87 -5.32 1.36 4.67
C GLN A 87 -4.22 0.74 3.81
N ASN A 88 -3.79 -0.46 4.22
CA ASN A 88 -2.87 -1.30 3.48
C ASN A 88 -3.62 -2.55 3.03
N GLU A 89 -3.97 -2.61 1.75
CA GLU A 89 -4.70 -3.69 1.08
C GLU A 89 -3.78 -4.88 0.71
N ASN A 90 -2.54 -4.89 1.20
CA ASN A 90 -1.63 -6.02 1.00
C ASN A 90 -2.00 -7.19 1.93
N ASP A 91 -3.11 -7.86 1.64
CA ASP A 91 -3.63 -8.99 2.40
C ASP A 91 -2.97 -10.31 1.99
N CYS A 92 -1.67 -10.44 2.31
CA CYS A 92 -0.99 -11.72 2.22
C CYS A 92 -0.63 -12.24 3.61
N HIS A 93 -1.53 -13.02 4.21
CA HIS A 93 -1.36 -13.53 5.58
C HIS A 93 -0.33 -14.67 5.69
N PHE A 94 -0.17 -15.46 4.62
CA PHE A 94 0.69 -16.65 4.62
C PHE A 94 2.18 -16.31 4.54
N LEU A 95 2.53 -15.32 3.71
CA LEU A 95 3.86 -14.73 3.67
C LEU A 95 3.81 -13.52 4.58
N ARG A 96 4.28 -13.65 5.82
CA ARG A 96 4.41 -12.54 6.77
C ARG A 96 5.37 -11.48 6.21
N TYR A 97 4.86 -10.57 5.38
CA TYR A 97 5.56 -9.34 5.02
C TYR A 97 5.76 -8.53 6.31
N GLY A 98 6.99 -8.10 6.55
CA GLY A 98 7.34 -7.45 7.81
C GLY A 98 6.56 -6.15 8.02
N ASN A 99 6.15 -5.86 9.25
CA ASN A 99 5.41 -4.66 9.66
C ASN A 99 6.13 -3.31 9.37
N ASN A 100 7.33 -3.34 8.77
CA ASN A 100 8.22 -2.20 8.58
C ASN A 100 8.38 -1.78 7.11
N GLU A 101 7.69 -2.44 6.17
CA GLU A 101 7.86 -2.18 4.73
C GLU A 101 7.19 -0.90 4.25
N VAL A 102 6.19 -0.40 5.00
CA VAL A 102 5.44 0.82 4.70
C VAL A 102 5.61 1.82 5.84
N LEU A 103 6.12 2.99 5.51
CA LEU A 103 6.20 4.15 6.39
C LEU A 103 5.34 5.27 5.79
N VAL A 104 4.45 5.85 6.61
CA VAL A 104 3.62 6.99 6.23
C VAL A 104 3.89 8.13 7.20
N GLU A 105 4.39 9.25 6.68
CA GLU A 105 4.54 10.49 7.42
C GLU A 105 3.31 11.36 7.15
N LEU A 106 2.62 11.74 8.22
CA LEU A 106 1.44 12.61 8.18
C LEU A 106 1.83 13.96 8.72
N HIS A 107 1.93 14.94 7.82
CA HIS A 107 2.12 16.33 8.16
C HIS A 107 0.75 16.99 8.26
N PHE A 108 0.46 17.64 9.39
CA PHE A 108 -0.82 18.28 9.62
C PHE A 108 -0.69 19.56 10.44
N THR A 109 -1.59 20.50 10.21
CA THR A 109 -1.68 21.74 10.99
C THR A 109 -2.35 21.51 12.35
N ALA A 110 -3.46 20.77 12.35
CA ALA A 110 -4.20 20.39 13.54
C ALA A 110 -4.95 19.08 13.32
N ILE A 111 -5.09 18.26 14.37
CA ILE A 111 -5.92 17.05 14.39
C ILE A 111 -6.81 17.11 15.63
N ARG A 112 -8.08 16.76 15.47
CA ARG A 112 -9.05 16.70 16.57
C ARG A 112 -9.19 15.29 17.14
N LYS A 113 -9.06 14.26 16.29
CA LYS A 113 -9.33 12.88 16.69
C LYS A 113 -8.52 11.87 15.89
N ILE A 114 -8.11 10.79 16.56
CA ILE A 114 -7.46 9.63 15.96
C ILE A 114 -8.24 8.39 16.42
N TYR A 115 -8.54 7.49 15.47
CA TYR A 115 -9.23 6.22 15.69
C TYR A 115 -8.26 5.05 15.61
#